data_AF-A0A3D1CFX5-F1
#
_entry.id   AF-A0A3D1CFX5-F1
#
_cell.length_a   1.000
_cell.length_b   1.000
_cell.length_c   1.000
_cell.angle_alpha   90.00
_cell.angle_beta   90.00
_cell.angle_gamma   90.00
#
_symmetry.space_group_name_H-M   'P 1'
#
loop_
_entity.id
_entity.type
_entity.pdbx_description
1 polymer ?
#
loop_
_entity_poly.entity_id
_entity_poly.type
_entity_poly.pdbx_seq_one_letter_code
_entity_poly.pdbx_strand_id
1 'polypeptide(L)' 'GTFEVTADNQLAWSRKQEGRFPEITELKQRVRDIIAPEQDLGHSDRKK' A
#
# COMPACT_ATOMS: atom_id res chain seq x y z
N GLY A 1 -7.86 -5.82 -18.17
CA GLY A 1 -8.49 -5.65 -16.85
C GLY A 1 -7.63 -4.73 -16.03
N THR A 2 -8.13 -3.53 -15.75
CA THR A 2 -7.41 -2.51 -14.99
C THR A 2 -7.48 -2.88 -13.51
N PHE A 3 -6.33 -2.96 -12.84
CA PHE A 3 -6.25 -3.20 -11.40
C PHE A 3 -5.55 -1.99 -10.79
N GLU A 4 -6.35 -1.13 -10.20
CA GLU A 4 -5.91 0.10 -9.57
C GLU A 4 -6.34 0.06 -8.11
N VAL A 5 -5.39 0.36 -7.22
CA VAL A 5 -5.63 0.44 -5.79
C VAL A 5 -5.43 1.89 -5.40
N THR A 6 -6.46 2.49 -4.81
CA THR A 6 -6.41 3.83 -4.27
C THR A 6 -6.51 3.77 -2.75
N ALA A 7 -5.76 4.62 -2.07
CA ALA A 7 -5.70 4.74 -0.63
C ALA A 7 -5.74 6.23 -0.28
N ASP A 8 -6.59 6.63 0.66
CA ASP A 8 -6.81 8.05 1.03
C ASP A 8 -6.96 9.00 -0.17
N ASN A 9 -7.76 8.59 -1.16
CA ASN A 9 -8.00 9.36 -2.38
C ASN A 9 -6.75 9.58 -3.28
N GLN A 10 -5.64 8.87 -3.02
CA GLN A 10 -4.43 8.81 -3.83
C GLN A 10 -4.25 7.42 -4.49
N LEU A 11 -3.58 7.36 -5.63
CA LEU A 11 -3.29 6.11 -6.34
C LEU A 11 -2.12 5.38 -5.65
N ALA A 12 -2.41 4.28 -4.95
CA ALA A 12 -1.41 3.44 -4.29
C ALA A 12 -0.77 2.42 -5.23
N TRP A 13 -1.52 1.89 -6.19
CA TRP A 13 -1.01 0.94 -7.16
C TRP A 13 -1.78 1.02 -8.48
N SER A 14 -1.09 0.81 -9.59
CA SER A 14 -1.74 0.63 -10.89
C SER A 14 -1.03 -0.46 -11.70
N ARG A 15 -1.74 -1.55 -11.97
CA ARG A 15 -1.29 -2.62 -12.87
C ARG A 15 -0.98 -2.09 -14.27
N LYS A 16 -1.59 -0.97 -14.69
CA LYS A 16 -1.29 -0.35 -15.98
C LYS A 16 0.10 0.30 -15.99
N GLN A 17 0.57 0.81 -14.86
CA GLN A 17 1.90 1.40 -14.70
C GLN A 17 2.96 0.33 -14.46
N GLU A 18 2.69 -0.63 -13.57
CA GLU A 18 3.67 -1.66 -13.22
C GLU A 18 3.70 -2.86 -14.18
N GLY A 19 2.65 -3.10 -14.96
CA GLY A 19 2.55 -4.26 -15.86
C GLY A 19 2.48 -5.62 -15.15
N ARG A 20 2.51 -5.64 -13.82
CA ARG A 20 2.48 -6.83 -12.97
C ARG A 20 1.48 -6.67 -11.81
N PHE A 21 1.18 -7.78 -11.15
CA PHE A 21 0.45 -7.74 -9.88
C PHE A 21 1.40 -7.40 -8.73
N PRO A 22 0.96 -6.59 -7.76
CA PRO A 22 1.76 -6.31 -6.57
C PRO A 22 1.83 -7.54 -5.69
N GLU A 23 2.93 -7.68 -4.95
CA GLU A 23 2.96 -8.61 -3.82
C GLU A 23 2.13 -8.05 -2.66
N ILE A 24 1.55 -8.94 -1.84
CA ILE A 24 0.67 -8.55 -0.74
C ILE A 24 1.37 -7.63 0.27
N THR A 25 2.68 -7.83 0.44
CA THR A 25 3.58 -7.03 1.28
C THR A 25 3.83 -5.65 0.68
N GLU A 26 4.12 -5.59 -0.63
CA GLU A 26 4.36 -4.34 -1.37
C GLU A 26 3.10 -3.45 -1.38
N LEU A 27 1.94 -4.06 -1.62
CA LEU A 27 0.66 -3.35 -1.60
C LEU A 27 0.35 -2.77 -0.23
N LYS A 28 0.52 -3.56 0.84
CA LYS A 28 0.32 -3.09 2.22
C LYS A 28 1.30 -1.99 2.59
N GLN A 29 2.55 -2.06 2.15
CA GLN A 29 3.55 -1.03 2.42
C GLN A 29 3.17 0.28 1.72
N ARG A 30 2.86 0.25 0.42
CA ARG A 30 2.44 1.46 -0.32
C ARG A 30 1.17 2.08 0.26
N VAL A 31 0.17 1.26 0.58
CA VAL A 31 -1.05 1.73 1.22
C VAL A 31 -0.73 2.38 2.57
N ARG A 32 0.16 1.79 3.38
CA ARG A 32 0.61 2.36 4.66
C ARG A 32 1.31 3.71 4.48
N ASP A 33 2.25 3.80 3.55
CA ASP A 33 2.96 5.05 3.23
C ASP A 33 2.01 6.18 2.82
N ILE A 34 0.86 5.86 2.22
CA ILE A 34 -0.13 6.84 1.77
C ILE A 34 -1.11 7.24 2.88
N ILE A 35 -1.72 6.26 3.56
CA ILE A 35 -2.76 6.55 4.56
C ILE A 35 -2.20 6.98 5.92
N ALA A 36 -0.96 6.59 6.21
CA ALA A 36 -0.38 6.64 7.54
C ALA A 36 1.16 6.65 7.52
N PRO A 37 1.82 7.57 6.79
CA PRO A 37 3.29 7.68 6.82
C PRO A 37 3.81 8.05 8.21
N GLU A 38 2.99 8.80 8.96
CA GLU A 38 3.32 9.40 10.25
C GLU A 38 2.51 8.84 11.43
N GLN A 39 1.51 7.97 11.17
CA GLN A 39 0.90 7.19 12.23
C GLN A 39 1.81 6.00 12.57
N ASP A 40 2.54 6.15 13.66
CA ASP A 40 3.05 5.02 14.42
C ASP A 40 1.84 4.16 14.82
N LEU A 41 1.74 2.96 14.25
CA LEU A 41 0.63 2.01 14.42
C LEU A 41 0.57 1.45 15.86
N GLY A 42 1.01 2.19 16.87
CA GLY A 42 1.26 1.66 18.22
C GLY A 42 1.89 0.27 18.17
N HIS A 43 1.40 -0.65 19.01
CA HIS A 43 1.91 -2.00 19.25
C HIS A 43 2.04 -2.98 18.05
N SER A 44 1.85 -2.57 16.79
CA SER A 44 2.02 -3.47 15.63
C SER A 44 3.47 -3.58 15.11
N ASP A 45 4.43 -2.84 15.68
CA ASP A 45 5.87 -3.06 15.46
C ASP A 45 6.49 -4.09 16.42
N ARG A 46 5.69 -4.77 17.26
CA ARG A 46 6.25 -5.90 18.01
C ARG A 46 6.34 -7.12 17.11
N LYS A 47 7.38 -7.14 16.26
CA LYS A 47 8.03 -8.38 15.83
C LYS A 47 8.25 -9.24 17.07
N LYS A 48 7.46 -10.30 17.20
CA LYS A 48 7.95 -11.53 17.81
C LYS A 48 8.57 -12.37 16.72
#